data_AF-A0A960QYF2-F1
#
_entry.id   AF-A0A960QYF2-F1
#
_cell.length_a   1.000
_cell.length_b   1.000
_cell.length_c   1.000
_cell.angle_alpha   90.00
_cell.angle_beta   90.00
_cell.angle_gamma   90.00
#
_symmetry.space_group_name_H-M   'P 1'
#
loop_
_entity.id
_entity.type
_entity.pdbx_description
1 polymer ?
#
loop_
_entity_poly.entity_id
_entity_poly.type
_entity_poly.pdbx_seq_one_letter_code
_entity_poly.pdbx_strand_id
1 'polypeptide(L)'
;MESQTLEFESPHFLQSLFAHDQRLLESLESAFDVSIATRDGWLKVQGQPDAILQVEKVFEQLENARRKGGDISPQTFQLAIENVEQGRGSETLEAMVDIRLLGSATRPAVRPRTRTQFAYLRALREHHVVFGIGPAGTGKTYLAMAHALHMLRNREIDRIVLTRPAVEAGEALGFLPGALEEKVLPYLRPLYDALYEMLEPGESQKYIEKNLIEIAPLAYMRGRTLNRACVILDEAQNTSREQMLMFLTRLGNESSCVVTGDPSQIDLRPAHKSGLL
;
A
#
# COMPACT_ATOMS: atom_id res chain seq x y z
N MET A 1 -8.19 -37.85 18.39
CA MET A 1 -8.68 -36.77 17.52
C MET A 1 -10.00 -36.31 18.09
N GLU A 2 -10.03 -35.07 18.52
CA GLU A 2 -11.25 -34.43 18.99
C GLU A 2 -11.98 -33.79 17.81
N SER A 3 -13.25 -33.46 18.01
CA SER A 3 -14.02 -32.72 17.03
C SER A 3 -14.81 -31.61 17.70
N GLN A 4 -14.77 -30.42 17.12
CA GLN A 4 -15.48 -29.24 17.61
C GLN A 4 -16.30 -28.63 16.48
N THR A 5 -17.46 -28.07 16.81
CA THR A 5 -18.36 -27.44 15.85
C THR A 5 -18.53 -25.97 16.22
N LEU A 6 -18.17 -25.11 15.28
CA LEU A 6 -18.37 -23.66 15.33
C LEU A 6 -19.69 -23.32 14.64
N GLU A 7 -20.55 -22.56 15.30
CA GLU A 7 -21.83 -22.10 14.75
C GLU A 7 -21.77 -20.60 14.46
N PHE A 8 -22.30 -20.20 13.31
CA PHE A 8 -22.32 -18.81 12.83
C PHE A 8 -23.74 -18.37 12.52
N GLU A 9 -23.97 -17.05 12.55
CA GLU A 9 -25.31 -16.45 12.44
C GLU A 9 -26.07 -16.83 11.16
N SER A 10 -25.35 -17.07 10.06
CA SER A 10 -25.96 -17.53 8.81
C SER A 10 -24.94 -18.23 7.91
N PRO A 11 -25.41 -19.08 6.97
CA PRO A 11 -24.56 -19.66 5.94
C PRO A 11 -23.81 -18.60 5.12
N HIS A 12 -24.47 -17.49 4.81
CA HIS A 12 -23.87 -16.42 4.03
C HIS A 12 -22.75 -15.70 4.80
N PHE A 13 -22.94 -15.51 6.11
CA PHE A 13 -21.91 -14.93 6.98
C PHE A 13 -20.68 -15.83 7.04
N LEU A 14 -20.87 -17.13 7.33
CA LEU A 14 -19.78 -18.11 7.35
C LEU A 14 -19.02 -18.14 6.02
N GLN A 15 -19.73 -18.21 4.89
CA GLN A 15 -19.09 -18.17 3.57
C GLN A 15 -18.27 -16.91 3.33
N SER A 16 -18.72 -15.77 3.86
CA SER A 16 -17.97 -14.51 3.74
C SER A 16 -16.65 -14.54 4.52
N LEU A 17 -16.52 -15.35 5.58
CA LEU A 17 -15.29 -15.46 6.38
C LEU A 17 -14.15 -16.18 5.64
N PHE A 18 -14.46 -16.98 4.61
CA PHE A 18 -13.46 -17.57 3.73
C PHE A 18 -13.62 -17.09 2.28
N ALA A 19 -14.06 -15.83 2.09
CA ALA A 19 -14.17 -15.18 0.80
C ALA A 19 -14.90 -15.98 -0.30
N HIS A 20 -15.85 -16.85 0.11
CA HIS A 20 -16.55 -17.80 -0.77
C HIS A 20 -15.64 -18.75 -1.56
N ASP A 21 -14.39 -18.98 -1.11
CA ASP A 21 -13.43 -19.87 -1.76
C ASP A 21 -13.03 -21.03 -0.83
N GLN A 22 -13.49 -22.24 -1.17
CA GLN A 22 -13.25 -23.43 -0.35
C GLN A 22 -11.77 -23.82 -0.27
N ARG A 23 -10.94 -23.40 -1.24
CA ARG A 23 -9.48 -23.63 -1.22
C ARG A 23 -8.79 -22.94 -0.06
N LEU A 24 -9.40 -21.90 0.52
CA LEU A 24 -8.89 -21.26 1.73
C LEU A 24 -9.09 -22.14 2.97
N LEU A 25 -10.15 -22.95 3.01
CA LEU A 25 -10.30 -23.93 4.09
C LEU A 25 -9.24 -25.02 3.97
N GLU A 26 -8.92 -25.47 2.75
CA GLU A 26 -7.83 -26.44 2.50
C GLU A 26 -6.45 -25.90 2.94
N SER A 27 -6.21 -24.59 2.74
CA SER A 27 -4.96 -23.97 3.23
C SER A 27 -4.91 -23.89 4.76
N LEU A 28 -6.06 -23.69 5.42
CA LEU A 28 -6.17 -23.71 6.87
C LEU A 28 -5.99 -25.13 7.44
N GLU A 29 -6.58 -26.14 6.79
CA GLU A 29 -6.36 -27.56 7.09
C GLU A 29 -4.88 -27.92 7.04
N SER A 30 -4.20 -27.49 5.98
CA SER A 30 -2.77 -27.75 5.78
C SER A 30 -1.87 -27.03 6.81
N ALA A 31 -2.24 -25.81 7.24
CA ALA A 31 -1.46 -25.02 8.18
C ALA A 31 -1.48 -25.62 9.61
N PHE A 32 -2.62 -26.14 10.06
CA PHE A 32 -2.81 -26.62 11.44
C PHE A 32 -2.93 -28.14 11.57
N ASP A 33 -2.79 -28.91 10.48
CA ASP A 33 -2.97 -30.37 10.44
C ASP A 33 -4.33 -30.80 11.01
N VAL A 34 -5.40 -30.24 10.44
CA VAL A 34 -6.80 -30.50 10.82
C VAL A 34 -7.63 -30.89 9.60
N SER A 35 -8.80 -31.47 9.84
CA SER A 35 -9.85 -31.63 8.82
C SER A 35 -11.05 -30.75 9.15
N ILE A 36 -11.53 -30.03 8.13
CA ILE A 36 -12.61 -29.05 8.21
C ILE A 36 -13.75 -29.48 7.30
N ALA A 37 -14.95 -29.56 7.86
CA ALA A 37 -16.19 -29.73 7.11
C ALA A 37 -17.13 -28.56 7.38
N THR A 38 -17.62 -27.90 6.34
CA THR A 38 -18.56 -26.78 6.46
C THR A 38 -19.88 -27.14 5.81
N ARG A 39 -21.00 -26.79 6.46
CA ARG A 39 -22.34 -26.95 5.88
C ARG A 39 -23.28 -25.95 6.55
N ASP A 40 -24.18 -25.36 5.76
CA ASP A 40 -25.13 -24.36 6.24
C ASP A 40 -24.39 -23.25 7.02
N GLY A 41 -24.76 -23.00 8.28
CA GLY A 41 -24.12 -22.02 9.16
C GLY A 41 -23.10 -22.58 10.14
N TRP A 42 -22.63 -23.83 9.96
CA TRP A 42 -21.68 -24.45 10.89
C TRP A 42 -20.41 -24.94 10.20
N LEU A 43 -19.31 -24.95 10.98
CA LEU A 43 -18.00 -25.43 10.58
C LEU A 43 -17.48 -26.41 11.63
N LYS A 44 -17.27 -27.66 11.23
CA LYS A 44 -16.73 -28.72 12.09
C LYS A 44 -15.25 -28.91 11.82
N VAL A 45 -14.45 -28.84 12.89
CA VAL A 45 -13.00 -29.03 12.88
C VAL A 45 -12.69 -30.35 13.59
N GLN A 46 -11.77 -31.14 13.03
CA GLN A 46 -11.28 -32.38 13.62
C GLN A 46 -9.75 -32.38 13.64
N GLY A 47 -9.14 -32.68 14.79
CA GLY A 47 -7.68 -32.62 14.92
C GLY A 47 -7.20 -32.82 16.36
N GLN A 48 -6.00 -32.33 16.64
CA GLN A 48 -5.47 -32.21 18.00
C GLN A 48 -6.13 -31.03 18.73
N PRO A 49 -6.32 -31.08 20.07
CA PRO A 49 -6.99 -30.02 20.82
C PRO A 49 -6.37 -28.63 20.59
N ASP A 50 -5.04 -28.54 20.62
CA ASP A 50 -4.33 -27.28 20.39
C ASP A 50 -4.56 -26.73 18.97
N ALA A 51 -4.59 -27.61 17.96
CA ALA A 51 -4.84 -27.22 16.57
C ALA A 51 -6.27 -26.74 16.36
N ILE A 52 -7.25 -27.39 17.00
CA ILE A 52 -8.64 -26.93 17.00
C ILE A 52 -8.71 -25.51 17.58
N LEU A 53 -8.10 -25.26 18.74
CA LEU A 53 -8.06 -23.93 19.36
C LEU A 53 -7.43 -22.86 18.45
N GLN A 54 -6.41 -23.20 17.65
CA GLN A 54 -5.86 -22.25 16.67
C GLN A 54 -6.89 -21.92 15.58
N VAL A 55 -7.59 -22.93 15.05
CA VAL A 55 -8.64 -22.71 14.04
C VAL A 55 -9.76 -21.84 14.58
N GLU A 56 -10.19 -22.07 15.82
CA GLU A 56 -11.21 -21.22 16.47
C GLU A 56 -10.75 -19.76 16.52
N LYS A 57 -9.51 -19.52 16.94
CA LYS A 57 -8.93 -18.17 16.96
C LYS A 57 -8.91 -17.55 15.57
N VAL A 58 -8.55 -18.29 14.52
CA VAL A 58 -8.56 -17.75 13.14
C VAL A 58 -9.95 -17.25 12.78
N PHE A 59 -10.99 -18.06 13.00
CA PHE A 59 -12.36 -17.66 12.72
C PHE A 59 -12.85 -16.51 13.60
N GLU A 60 -12.44 -16.46 14.87
CA GLU A 60 -12.71 -15.32 15.76
C GLU A 60 -12.10 -14.02 15.22
N GLN A 61 -10.84 -14.04 14.74
CA GLN A 61 -10.21 -12.85 14.14
C GLN A 61 -10.93 -12.40 12.87
N LEU A 62 -11.32 -13.34 12.01
CA LEU A 62 -12.02 -13.06 10.75
C LEU A 62 -13.44 -12.52 11.01
N GLU A 63 -14.14 -13.09 11.98
CA GLU A 63 -15.46 -12.64 12.41
C GLU A 63 -15.41 -11.20 12.95
N ASN A 64 -14.46 -10.91 13.85
CA ASN A 64 -14.28 -9.57 14.40
C ASN A 64 -14.01 -8.53 13.31
N ALA A 65 -13.13 -8.85 12.35
CA ALA A 65 -12.84 -7.97 11.23
C ALA A 65 -14.05 -7.79 10.30
N ARG A 66 -14.83 -8.84 10.02
CA ARG A 66 -16.04 -8.77 9.20
C ARG A 66 -17.13 -7.93 9.86
N ARG A 67 -17.36 -8.12 11.17
CA ARG A 67 -18.34 -7.36 11.96
C ARG A 67 -18.03 -5.87 12.02
N LYS A 68 -16.74 -5.48 11.96
CA LYS A 68 -16.31 -4.06 11.84
C LYS A 68 -16.51 -3.46 10.44
N GLY A 69 -17.25 -4.12 9.55
CA GLY A 69 -17.50 -3.66 8.19
C GLY A 69 -16.38 -4.02 7.22
N GLY A 70 -15.51 -4.94 7.62
CA GLY A 70 -14.41 -5.42 6.81
C GLY A 70 -14.81 -6.36 5.69
N ASP A 71 -14.12 -6.30 4.55
CA ASP A 71 -14.26 -7.34 3.52
C ASP A 71 -13.12 -8.34 3.67
N ILE A 72 -13.48 -9.60 3.86
CA ILE A 72 -12.51 -10.68 3.95
C ILE A 72 -12.13 -11.11 2.55
N SER A 73 -10.85 -10.95 2.22
CA SER A 73 -10.24 -11.43 0.98
C SER A 73 -9.36 -12.65 1.24
N PRO A 74 -8.93 -13.39 0.20
CA PRO A 74 -7.94 -14.46 0.34
C PRO A 74 -6.68 -14.03 1.09
N GLN A 75 -6.22 -12.78 0.88
CA GLN A 75 -5.06 -12.24 1.60
C GLN A 75 -5.35 -11.99 3.08
N THR A 76 -6.56 -11.53 3.40
CA THR A 76 -6.99 -11.31 4.79
C THR A 76 -7.10 -12.64 5.53
N PHE A 77 -7.60 -13.68 4.86
CA PHE A 77 -7.68 -15.03 5.38
C PHE A 77 -6.29 -15.60 5.70
N GLN A 78 -5.35 -15.51 4.74
CA GLN A 78 -3.98 -15.96 4.96
C GLN A 78 -3.30 -15.22 6.11
N LEU A 79 -3.54 -13.91 6.22
CA LEU A 79 -3.00 -13.11 7.31
C LEU A 79 -3.54 -13.53 8.69
N ALA A 80 -4.81 -13.94 8.78
CA ALA A 80 -5.40 -14.44 10.02
C ALA A 80 -4.72 -15.75 10.46
N ILE A 81 -4.42 -16.65 9.52
CA ILE A 81 -3.62 -17.85 9.78
C ILE A 81 -2.25 -17.46 10.36
N GLU A 82 -1.51 -16.58 9.66
CA GLU A 82 -0.19 -16.14 10.09
C GLU A 82 -0.20 -15.40 11.43
N ASN A 83 -1.30 -14.72 11.80
CA ASN A 83 -1.42 -14.06 13.11
C ASN A 83 -1.48 -15.10 14.21
N VAL A 84 -2.31 -16.11 14.03
CA VAL A 84 -2.55 -17.16 15.00
C VAL A 84 -1.32 -18.05 15.18
N GLU A 85 -0.65 -18.45 14.09
CA GLU A 85 0.62 -19.19 14.13
C GLU A 85 1.71 -18.46 14.93
N GLN A 86 1.71 -17.13 14.88
CA GLN A 86 2.68 -16.28 15.58
C GLN A 86 2.21 -15.81 16.96
N GLY A 87 1.06 -16.30 17.45
CA GLY A 87 0.50 -15.95 18.76
C GLY A 87 0.07 -14.48 18.88
N ARG A 88 -0.33 -13.84 17.77
CA ARG A 88 -0.73 -12.43 17.72
C ARG A 88 -2.26 -12.28 17.81
N GLY A 89 -2.72 -11.22 18.47
CA GLY A 89 -4.14 -10.88 18.57
C GLY A 89 -4.76 -10.35 17.27
N SER A 90 -6.09 -10.20 17.25
CA SER A 90 -6.88 -9.74 16.09
C SER A 90 -6.71 -8.26 15.75
N GLU A 91 -6.18 -7.45 16.66
CA GLU A 91 -6.09 -5.98 16.55
C GLU A 91 -5.43 -5.52 15.24
N THR A 92 -4.39 -6.24 14.79
CA THR A 92 -3.69 -5.90 13.55
C THR A 92 -4.57 -6.16 12.32
N LEU A 93 -5.33 -7.26 12.32
CA LEU A 93 -6.23 -7.61 11.22
C LEU A 93 -7.38 -6.60 11.13
N GLU A 94 -7.97 -6.29 12.27
CA GLU A 94 -9.07 -5.33 12.38
C GLU A 94 -8.66 -3.94 11.89
N ALA A 95 -7.51 -3.44 12.35
CA ALA A 95 -7.00 -2.14 11.93
C ALA A 95 -6.59 -2.13 10.45
N MET A 96 -6.10 -3.25 9.91
CA MET A 96 -5.77 -3.37 8.48
C MET A 96 -7.00 -3.23 7.59
N VAL A 97 -8.10 -3.83 8.01
CA VAL A 97 -9.32 -3.90 7.24
C VAL A 97 -10.13 -2.60 7.30
N ASP A 98 -9.96 -1.82 8.37
CA ASP A 98 -10.52 -0.47 8.52
C ASP A 98 -9.85 0.56 7.59
N ILE A 99 -8.58 0.35 7.21
CA ILE A 99 -7.91 1.25 6.26
C ILE A 99 -8.49 1.07 4.85
N ARG A 100 -9.39 1.98 4.49
CA ARG A 100 -9.92 2.17 3.14
C ARG A 100 -9.41 3.50 2.58
N LEU A 101 -8.32 3.45 1.83
CA LEU A 101 -7.80 4.61 1.13
C LEU A 101 -8.46 4.71 -0.24
N LEU A 102 -9.06 5.85 -0.52
CA LEU A 102 -9.77 6.07 -1.78
C LEU A 102 -10.88 5.03 -2.00
N GLY A 103 -11.63 5.21 -3.08
CA GLY A 103 -12.81 4.42 -3.40
C GLY A 103 -13.89 5.30 -3.98
N SER A 104 -14.64 4.73 -4.91
CA SER A 104 -15.80 5.35 -5.55
C SER A 104 -16.80 4.24 -5.90
N ALA A 105 -17.89 4.60 -6.58
CA ALA A 105 -18.82 3.61 -7.13
C ALA A 105 -18.17 2.70 -8.20
N THR A 106 -17.11 3.17 -8.85
CA THR A 106 -16.51 2.57 -10.07
C THR A 106 -15.07 2.11 -9.86
N ARG A 107 -14.40 2.50 -8.77
CA ARG A 107 -13.04 2.10 -8.42
C ARG A 107 -13.00 1.48 -7.02
N PRO A 108 -12.41 0.28 -6.86
CA PRO A 108 -12.26 -0.34 -5.54
C PRO A 108 -11.37 0.51 -4.64
N ALA A 109 -11.62 0.44 -3.33
CA ALA A 109 -10.75 1.07 -2.35
C ALA A 109 -9.35 0.44 -2.35
N VAL A 110 -8.32 1.26 -2.16
CA VAL A 110 -6.95 0.82 -1.95
C VAL A 110 -6.79 0.41 -0.48
N ARG A 111 -6.32 -0.81 -0.24
CA ARG A 111 -6.10 -1.38 1.10
C ARG A 111 -4.74 -2.06 1.19
N PRO A 112 -4.10 -2.08 2.38
CA PRO A 112 -2.89 -2.87 2.58
C PRO A 112 -3.22 -4.36 2.45
N ARG A 113 -2.41 -5.10 1.70
CA ARG A 113 -2.53 -6.56 1.50
C ARG A 113 -1.58 -7.36 2.38
N THR A 114 -0.58 -6.72 2.97
CA THR A 114 0.42 -7.35 3.83
C THR A 114 0.64 -6.53 5.10
N ARG A 115 1.18 -7.16 6.15
CA ARG A 115 1.53 -6.46 7.40
C ARG A 115 2.51 -5.33 7.19
N THR A 116 3.49 -5.50 6.30
CA THR A 116 4.47 -4.46 5.99
C THR A 116 3.81 -3.26 5.31
N GLN A 117 2.84 -3.51 4.40
CA GLN A 117 2.06 -2.44 3.79
C GLN A 117 1.19 -1.71 4.83
N PHE A 118 0.63 -2.43 5.80
CA PHE A 118 -0.11 -1.81 6.90
C PHE A 118 0.77 -0.95 7.80
N ALA A 119 1.91 -1.49 8.23
CA ALA A 119 2.89 -0.74 9.02
C ALA A 119 3.36 0.51 8.26
N TYR A 120 3.57 0.40 6.95
CA TYR A 120 3.91 1.52 6.09
C TYR A 120 2.80 2.58 6.06
N LEU A 121 1.53 2.21 5.84
CA LEU A 121 0.41 3.16 5.86
C LEU A 121 0.22 3.81 7.24
N ARG A 122 0.48 3.09 8.33
CA ARG A 122 0.51 3.69 9.68
C ARG A 122 1.61 4.72 9.82
N ALA A 123 2.83 4.39 9.39
CA ALA A 123 3.95 5.33 9.41
C ALA A 123 3.64 6.60 8.62
N LEU A 124 2.98 6.49 7.46
CA LEU A 124 2.54 7.64 6.66
C LEU A 124 1.58 8.57 7.41
N ARG A 125 0.71 8.03 8.27
CA ARG A 125 -0.23 8.81 9.08
C ARG A 125 0.43 9.45 10.31
N GLU A 126 1.41 8.75 10.90
CA GLU A 126 2.00 9.11 12.19
C GLU A 126 3.25 9.99 12.06
N HIS A 127 3.86 10.07 10.88
CA HIS A 127 5.13 10.78 10.67
C HIS A 127 5.09 11.72 9.47
N HIS A 128 5.76 12.86 9.60
CA HIS A 128 5.87 13.84 8.52
C HIS A 128 6.86 13.42 7.42
N VAL A 129 7.85 12.56 7.72
CA VAL A 129 8.83 12.07 6.73
C VAL A 129 8.94 10.57 6.86
N VAL A 130 8.66 9.85 5.77
CA VAL A 130 8.65 8.38 5.75
C VAL A 130 9.46 7.87 4.57
N PHE A 131 10.30 6.87 4.82
CA PHE A 131 11.08 6.19 3.79
C PHE A 131 10.47 4.80 3.52
N GLY A 132 9.89 4.63 2.33
CA GLY A 132 9.35 3.36 1.84
C GLY A 132 10.40 2.63 1.01
N ILE A 133 11.24 1.81 1.66
CA ILE A 133 12.35 1.10 1.01
C ILE A 133 11.96 -0.37 0.82
N GLY A 134 12.11 -0.88 -0.41
CA GLY A 134 11.86 -2.29 -0.70
C GLY A 134 11.88 -2.60 -2.18
N PRO A 135 11.75 -3.87 -2.57
CA PRO A 135 11.81 -4.28 -3.97
C PRO A 135 10.66 -3.70 -4.81
N ALA A 136 10.83 -3.67 -6.14
CA ALA A 136 9.74 -3.36 -7.07
C ALA A 136 8.52 -4.28 -6.85
N GLY A 137 7.32 -3.76 -7.12
CA GLY A 137 6.06 -4.51 -6.97
C GLY A 137 5.51 -4.60 -5.55
N THR A 138 6.21 -4.11 -4.53
CA THR A 138 5.73 -4.12 -3.13
C THR A 138 4.67 -3.07 -2.79
N GLY A 139 4.37 -2.16 -3.73
CA GLY A 139 3.34 -1.13 -3.58
C GLY A 139 3.78 0.13 -2.81
N LYS A 140 5.08 0.32 -2.53
CA LYS A 140 5.63 1.48 -1.81
C LYS A 140 5.15 2.84 -2.37
N THR A 141 5.28 3.06 -3.67
CA THR A 141 4.87 4.31 -4.34
C THR A 141 3.34 4.38 -4.48
N TYR A 142 2.71 3.27 -4.86
CA TYR A 142 1.25 3.18 -5.04
C TYR A 142 0.48 3.52 -3.75
N LEU A 143 0.89 2.94 -2.61
CA LEU A 143 0.26 3.19 -1.31
C LEU A 143 0.52 4.61 -0.81
N ALA A 144 1.70 5.18 -1.08
CA ALA A 144 2.00 6.58 -0.77
C ALA A 144 1.07 7.54 -1.54
N MET A 145 0.91 7.30 -2.85
CA MET A 145 0.01 8.08 -3.69
C MET A 145 -1.44 7.96 -3.25
N ALA A 146 -1.89 6.74 -2.92
CA ALA A 146 -3.24 6.51 -2.42
C ALA A 146 -3.50 7.26 -1.11
N HIS A 147 -2.52 7.27 -0.20
CA HIS A 147 -2.58 8.01 1.05
C HIS A 147 -2.62 9.53 0.81
N ALA A 148 -1.75 10.05 -0.05
CA ALA A 148 -1.72 11.48 -0.39
C ALA A 148 -3.04 11.97 -1.02
N LEU A 149 -3.61 11.18 -1.93
CA LEU A 149 -4.91 11.47 -2.53
C LEU A 149 -6.05 11.44 -1.50
N HIS A 150 -5.99 10.55 -0.51
CA HIS A 150 -6.95 10.51 0.59
C HIS A 150 -6.88 11.80 1.42
N MET A 151 -5.68 12.22 1.82
CA MET A 151 -5.46 13.49 2.52
C MET A 151 -5.98 14.69 1.72
N LEU A 152 -5.72 14.73 0.40
CA LEU A 152 -6.18 15.80 -0.49
C LEU A 152 -7.72 15.86 -0.55
N ARG A 153 -8.39 14.70 -0.69
CA ARG A 153 -9.86 14.62 -0.71
C ARG A 153 -10.48 15.05 0.62
N ASN A 154 -9.83 14.74 1.74
CA ASN A 154 -10.25 15.15 3.09
C ASN A 154 -9.88 16.60 3.44
N ARG A 155 -9.20 17.33 2.55
CA ARG A 155 -8.71 18.71 2.76
C ARG A 155 -7.69 18.82 3.91
N GLU A 156 -6.99 17.75 4.22
CA GLU A 156 -5.88 17.74 5.17
C GLU A 156 -4.65 18.45 4.58
N ILE A 157 -4.48 18.34 3.26
CA ILE A 157 -3.47 19.03 2.46
C ILE A 157 -4.14 19.75 1.30
N ASP A 158 -3.44 20.74 0.74
CA ASP A 158 -3.94 21.55 -0.38
C ASP A 158 -3.41 21.06 -1.73
N ARG A 159 -2.30 20.29 -1.73
CA ARG A 159 -1.58 19.89 -2.93
C ARG A 159 -0.78 18.60 -2.74
N ILE A 160 -0.61 17.85 -3.84
CA ILE A 160 0.29 16.71 -3.94
C ILE A 160 1.38 17.06 -4.95
N VAL A 161 2.63 16.77 -4.61
CA VAL A 161 3.77 16.91 -5.53
C VAL A 161 4.42 15.55 -5.70
N LEU A 162 4.33 14.99 -6.91
CA LEU A 162 4.98 13.75 -7.28
C LEU A 162 6.25 14.08 -8.06
N THR A 163 7.38 13.57 -7.61
CA THR A 163 8.66 13.83 -8.25
C THR A 163 9.50 12.57 -8.39
N ARG A 164 10.29 12.52 -9.46
CA ARG A 164 11.23 11.44 -9.74
C ARG A 164 12.55 12.05 -10.24
N PRO A 165 13.72 11.52 -9.85
CA PRO A 165 14.98 11.94 -10.44
C PRO A 165 14.99 11.55 -11.92
N ALA A 166 15.46 12.47 -12.77
CA ALA A 166 15.72 12.16 -14.16
C ALA A 166 17.08 11.44 -14.21
N VAL A 167 17.07 10.16 -14.53
CA VAL A 167 18.27 9.33 -14.60
C VAL A 167 18.53 8.98 -16.05
N GLU A 168 19.75 9.24 -16.50
CA GLU A 168 20.22 8.88 -17.84
C GLU A 168 20.43 7.36 -17.89
N ALA A 169 19.35 6.61 -18.04
CA ALA A 169 19.41 5.17 -18.27
C ALA A 169 19.98 4.89 -19.67
N GLY A 170 21.30 4.94 -19.80
CA GLY A 170 22.03 4.55 -21.02
C GLY A 170 22.19 5.63 -22.10
N GLU A 171 21.26 6.60 -22.20
CA GLU A 171 21.37 7.76 -23.10
C GLU A 171 21.29 9.06 -22.29
N ALA A 172 22.19 10.02 -22.58
CA ALA A 172 22.10 11.31 -21.92
C ALA A 172 20.79 12.00 -22.33
N LEU A 173 20.08 12.64 -21.40
CA LEU A 173 18.83 13.35 -21.66
C LEU A 173 18.96 14.39 -22.79
N GLY A 174 20.18 14.83 -23.10
CA GLY A 174 20.49 15.66 -24.27
C GLY A 174 20.18 15.03 -25.64
N PHE A 175 20.19 13.70 -25.77
CA PHE A 175 20.11 12.99 -27.07
C PHE A 175 18.69 12.61 -27.52
N LEU A 176 17.71 12.58 -26.62
CA LEU A 176 16.32 12.37 -27.03
C LEU A 176 15.83 13.57 -27.87
N PRO A 177 15.15 13.38 -29.02
CA PRO A 177 14.58 14.50 -29.77
C PRO A 177 13.42 15.14 -29.00
N GLY A 178 13.17 16.44 -29.21
CA GLY A 178 12.03 17.15 -28.62
C GLY A 178 12.38 18.20 -27.54
N ALA A 179 11.35 18.86 -27.02
CA ALA A 179 11.46 19.82 -25.92
C ALA A 179 11.83 19.11 -24.60
N LEU A 180 12.40 19.83 -23.63
CA LEU A 180 12.85 19.23 -22.37
C LEU A 180 11.72 18.49 -21.64
N GLU A 181 10.47 18.98 -21.71
CA GLU A 181 9.32 18.29 -21.13
C GLU A 181 9.08 16.93 -21.79
N GLU A 182 9.16 16.85 -23.12
CA GLU A 182 8.94 15.62 -23.90
C GLU A 182 9.99 14.55 -23.57
N LYS A 183 11.23 14.98 -23.26
CA LYS A 183 12.32 14.06 -22.90
C LYS A 183 12.18 13.48 -21.50
N VAL A 184 11.58 14.20 -20.56
CA VAL A 184 11.43 13.73 -19.17
C VAL A 184 10.11 12.99 -18.96
N LEU A 185 9.11 13.23 -19.80
CA LEU A 185 7.79 12.60 -19.71
C LEU A 185 7.83 11.05 -19.61
N PRO A 186 8.68 10.31 -20.34
CA PRO A 186 8.76 8.86 -20.22
C PRO A 186 9.05 8.36 -18.79
N TYR A 187 9.88 9.07 -18.03
CA TYR A 187 10.24 8.72 -16.66
C TYR A 187 9.11 9.00 -15.67
N LEU A 188 8.28 10.01 -15.96
CA LEU A 188 7.14 10.39 -15.12
C LEU A 188 5.87 9.59 -15.45
N ARG A 189 5.80 8.95 -16.63
CA ARG A 189 4.62 8.20 -17.09
C ARG A 189 4.08 7.18 -16.07
N PRO A 190 4.89 6.38 -15.36
CA PRO A 190 4.36 5.47 -14.34
C PRO A 190 3.57 6.17 -13.21
N LEU A 191 3.92 7.41 -12.87
CA LEU A 191 3.18 8.20 -11.87
C LEU A 191 1.83 8.68 -12.43
N TYR A 192 1.77 9.05 -13.72
CA TYR A 192 0.50 9.36 -14.39
C TYR A 192 -0.42 8.13 -14.45
N ASP A 193 0.12 6.98 -14.85
CA ASP A 193 -0.65 5.75 -14.98
C ASP A 193 -1.24 5.32 -13.63
N ALA A 194 -0.46 5.38 -12.54
CA ALA A 194 -0.94 5.10 -11.19
C ALA A 194 -2.06 6.05 -10.74
N LEU A 195 -1.98 7.36 -11.07
CA LEU A 195 -3.07 8.30 -10.77
C LEU A 195 -4.34 7.96 -11.55
N TYR A 196 -4.21 7.60 -12.83
CA TYR A 196 -5.36 7.23 -13.66
C TYR A 196 -6.05 5.96 -13.17
N GLU A 197 -5.30 5.02 -12.59
CA GLU A 197 -5.85 3.81 -11.95
C GLU A 197 -6.59 4.13 -10.64
N MET A 198 -6.15 5.14 -9.89
CA MET A 198 -6.74 5.50 -8.59
C MET A 198 -7.93 6.48 -8.67
N LEU A 199 -7.96 7.37 -9.67
CA LEU A 199 -8.94 8.46 -9.80
C LEU A 199 -9.92 8.28 -10.95
N GLU A 200 -11.18 8.69 -10.76
CA GLU A 200 -12.21 8.57 -11.79
C GLU A 200 -11.79 9.19 -13.13
N PRO A 201 -12.35 8.69 -14.25
CA PRO A 201 -12.11 9.29 -15.56
C PRO A 201 -12.32 10.82 -15.53
N GLY A 202 -11.28 11.57 -15.88
CA GLY A 202 -11.29 13.05 -15.90
C GLY A 202 -10.98 13.74 -14.57
N GLU A 203 -11.00 13.06 -13.42
CA GLU A 203 -10.60 13.67 -12.14
C GLU A 203 -9.11 14.02 -12.11
N SER A 204 -8.26 13.10 -12.58
CA SER A 204 -6.82 13.29 -12.67
C SER A 204 -6.44 14.55 -13.46
N GLN A 205 -7.01 14.68 -14.66
CA GLN A 205 -6.84 15.84 -15.55
C GLN A 205 -7.24 17.13 -14.82
N LYS A 206 -8.41 17.14 -14.19
CA LYS A 206 -8.92 18.30 -13.43
C LYS A 206 -8.02 18.67 -12.25
N TYR A 207 -7.49 17.69 -11.52
CA TYR A 207 -6.58 17.94 -10.40
C TYR A 207 -5.24 18.50 -10.87
N ILE A 208 -4.73 18.03 -12.00
CA ILE A 208 -3.50 18.55 -12.61
C ILE A 208 -3.71 19.98 -13.13
N GLU A 209 -4.78 20.23 -13.89
CA GLU A 209 -5.09 21.57 -14.43
C GLU A 209 -5.30 22.62 -13.33
N LYS A 210 -5.84 22.21 -12.18
CA LYS A 210 -6.01 23.06 -10.99
C LYS A 210 -4.76 23.17 -10.11
N ASN A 211 -3.65 22.53 -10.49
CA ASN A 211 -2.41 22.45 -9.69
C ASN A 211 -2.61 21.84 -8.29
N LEU A 212 -3.64 21.00 -8.12
CA LEU A 212 -3.82 20.21 -6.90
C LEU A 212 -2.88 18.99 -6.88
N ILE A 213 -2.55 18.47 -8.05
CA ILE A 213 -1.53 17.43 -8.23
C ILE A 213 -0.51 17.95 -9.24
N GLU A 214 0.74 18.02 -8.84
CA GLU A 214 1.87 18.38 -9.69
C GLU A 214 2.75 17.16 -9.89
N ILE A 215 3.10 16.84 -11.14
CA ILE A 215 4.04 15.78 -11.47
C ILE A 215 5.21 16.43 -12.19
N ALA A 216 6.40 16.40 -11.59
CA ALA A 216 7.53 17.14 -12.09
C ALA A 216 8.87 16.43 -11.83
N PRO A 217 9.93 16.73 -12.60
CA PRO A 217 11.26 16.21 -12.32
C PRO A 217 11.84 16.77 -11.02
N LEU A 218 12.74 16.02 -10.35
CA LEU A 218 13.36 16.45 -9.09
C LEU A 218 14.03 17.83 -9.17
N ALA A 219 14.60 18.19 -10.32
CA ALA A 219 15.23 19.49 -10.53
C ALA A 219 14.28 20.68 -10.29
N TYR A 220 12.98 20.49 -10.51
CA TYR A 220 11.95 21.53 -10.36
C TYR A 220 11.65 21.80 -8.89
N MET A 221 12.15 20.99 -7.96
CA MET A 221 11.98 21.23 -6.53
C MET A 221 12.90 22.33 -6.00
N ARG A 222 13.97 22.68 -6.74
CA ARG A 222 14.98 23.65 -6.30
C ARG A 222 14.35 25.02 -6.03
N GLY A 223 14.68 25.62 -4.89
CA GLY A 223 14.24 26.96 -4.52
C GLY A 223 12.77 27.06 -4.07
N ARG A 224 12.06 25.94 -3.97
CA ARG A 224 10.66 25.92 -3.52
C ARG A 224 10.55 25.77 -2.01
N THR A 225 9.42 26.20 -1.47
CA THR A 225 8.95 25.84 -0.13
C THR A 225 7.56 25.25 -0.30
N LEU A 226 7.36 24.02 0.16
CA LEU A 226 6.16 23.23 -0.07
C LEU A 226 5.37 23.19 1.24
N ASN A 227 4.44 24.12 1.44
CA ASN A 227 3.53 24.17 2.59
C ASN A 227 2.23 23.42 2.27
N ARG A 228 1.61 22.83 3.30
CA ARG A 228 0.32 22.13 3.21
C ARG A 228 0.28 21.12 2.06
N ALA A 229 1.37 20.38 1.89
CA ALA A 229 1.61 19.53 0.74
C ALA A 229 2.02 18.11 1.17
N CYS A 230 1.57 17.10 0.42
CA CYS A 230 2.22 15.79 0.46
C CYS A 230 3.19 15.67 -0.73
N VAL A 231 4.47 15.44 -0.45
CA VAL A 231 5.54 15.43 -1.44
C VAL A 231 6.14 14.03 -1.53
N ILE A 232 6.01 13.38 -2.68
CA ILE A 232 6.46 12.00 -2.91
C ILE A 232 7.66 12.02 -3.87
N LEU A 233 8.82 11.57 -3.39
CA LEU A 233 10.00 11.31 -4.22
C LEU A 233 10.09 9.82 -4.53
N ASP A 234 9.82 9.47 -5.78
CA ASP A 234 9.92 8.10 -6.29
C ASP A 234 11.29 7.81 -6.90
N GLU A 235 11.67 6.53 -6.92
CA GLU A 235 13.00 6.03 -7.31
C GLU A 235 14.17 6.78 -6.65
N ALA A 236 14.05 7.02 -5.35
CA ALA A 236 15.02 7.80 -4.58
C ALA A 236 16.44 7.19 -4.58
N GLN A 237 16.58 5.89 -4.87
CA GLN A 237 17.89 5.26 -5.00
C GLN A 237 18.74 5.91 -6.11
N ASN A 238 18.09 6.58 -7.06
CA ASN A 238 18.72 7.28 -8.17
C ASN A 238 18.97 8.77 -7.89
N THR A 239 18.96 9.18 -6.63
CA THR A 239 19.37 10.54 -6.22
C THR A 239 20.81 10.55 -5.73
N SER A 240 21.49 11.68 -5.86
CA SER A 240 22.72 11.97 -5.09
C SER A 240 22.38 12.45 -3.68
N ARG A 241 23.37 12.46 -2.78
CA ARG A 241 23.22 13.02 -1.42
C ARG A 241 22.81 14.49 -1.44
N GLU A 242 23.39 15.28 -2.34
CA GLU A 242 23.07 16.69 -2.52
C GLU A 242 21.63 16.87 -3.00
N GLN A 243 21.15 16.00 -3.90
CA GLN A 243 19.77 16.03 -4.38
C GLN A 243 18.77 15.66 -3.27
N MET A 244 19.08 14.64 -2.45
CA MET A 244 18.27 14.26 -1.30
C MET A 244 18.18 15.39 -0.27
N LEU A 245 19.31 16.01 0.08
CA LEU A 245 19.33 17.17 0.99
C LEU A 245 18.58 18.37 0.41
N MET A 246 18.76 18.65 -0.88
CA MET A 246 18.03 19.70 -1.59
C MET A 246 16.52 19.46 -1.48
N PHE A 247 16.07 18.23 -1.71
CA PHE A 247 14.67 17.82 -1.66
C PHE A 247 14.06 17.93 -0.26
N LEU A 248 14.67 17.30 0.75
CA LEU A 248 14.13 17.29 2.11
C LEU A 248 14.03 18.69 2.71
N THR A 249 14.93 19.60 2.34
CA THR A 249 14.89 21.00 2.80
C THR A 249 13.82 21.85 2.10
N ARG A 250 13.02 21.30 1.18
CA ARG A 250 11.88 22.02 0.57
C ARG A 250 10.60 21.88 1.38
N LEU A 251 10.54 20.97 2.36
CA LEU A 251 9.35 20.73 3.18
C LEU A 251 9.06 21.95 4.06
N GLY A 252 7.85 22.49 3.88
CA GLY A 252 7.32 23.60 4.66
C GLY A 252 6.37 23.14 5.76
N ASN A 253 5.58 24.08 6.28
CA ASN A 253 4.64 23.83 7.36
C ASN A 253 3.48 22.94 6.91
N GLU A 254 3.00 22.09 7.81
CA GLU A 254 1.85 21.19 7.61
C GLU A 254 2.00 20.29 6.36
N SER A 255 3.24 19.96 6.02
CA SER A 255 3.56 19.10 4.88
C SER A 255 4.08 17.75 5.34
N SER A 256 3.82 16.74 4.52
CA SER A 256 4.38 15.40 4.67
C SER A 256 5.23 15.03 3.46
N CYS A 257 6.16 14.11 3.67
CA CYS A 257 7.13 13.67 2.68
C CYS A 257 7.24 12.16 2.69
N VAL A 258 7.22 11.58 1.50
CA VAL A 258 7.43 10.16 1.31
C VAL A 258 8.55 9.97 0.31
N VAL A 259 9.56 9.21 0.71
CA VAL A 259 10.70 8.86 -0.14
C VAL A 259 10.63 7.36 -0.42
N THR A 260 10.41 6.97 -1.68
CA THR A 260 10.30 5.57 -2.09
C THR A 260 11.48 5.16 -2.95
N GLY A 261 11.98 3.94 -2.75
CA GLY A 261 13.09 3.44 -3.57
C GLY A 261 13.39 1.97 -3.38
N ASP A 262 14.20 1.44 -4.29
CA ASP A 262 14.71 0.07 -4.29
C ASP A 262 16.25 0.09 -4.38
N PRO A 263 16.96 -0.15 -3.26
CA PRO A 263 18.43 -0.18 -3.23
C PRO A 263 19.08 -1.18 -4.20
N SER A 264 18.32 -2.18 -4.68
CA SER A 264 18.83 -3.16 -5.65
C SER A 264 18.80 -2.65 -7.10
N GLN A 265 18.15 -1.51 -7.37
CA GLN A 265 17.94 -0.94 -8.71
C GLN A 265 18.58 0.46 -8.82
N ILE A 266 19.88 0.55 -8.50
CA ILE A 266 20.63 1.80 -8.61
C ILE A 266 21.11 1.96 -10.06
N ASP A 267 20.59 2.97 -10.75
CA ASP A 267 20.94 3.36 -12.11
C ASP A 267 21.99 4.48 -12.17
N LEU A 268 22.53 4.88 -11.01
CA LEU A 268 23.59 5.89 -10.92
C LEU A 268 24.90 5.37 -11.50
N ARG A 269 25.68 6.27 -12.12
CA ARG A 269 27.05 5.94 -12.54
C ARG A 269 27.87 5.47 -11.33
N PRO A 270 28.77 4.47 -11.47
CA PRO A 270 29.45 3.82 -10.34
C PRO A 270 30.20 4.75 -9.38
N ALA A 271 30.60 5.94 -9.84
CA ALA A 271 31.30 6.94 -9.03
C ALA A 271 30.41 7.68 -8.02
N HIS A 272 29.07 7.60 -8.14
CA HIS A 272 28.14 8.34 -7.29
C HIS A 272 27.49 7.41 -6.26
N LYS A 273 27.62 7.76 -4.97
CA LYS A 273 26.85 7.10 -3.91
C LYS A 273 25.41 7.58 -3.95
N SER A 274 24.48 6.64 -3.82
CA SER A 274 23.05 6.95 -3.69
C SER A 274 22.79 7.84 -2.47
N GLY A 275 21.90 8.81 -2.62
CA GLY A 275 21.38 9.65 -1.54
C GLY A 275 20.36 8.95 -0.65
N LEU A 276 19.84 7.80 -1.09
CA LEU A 276 18.97 6.94 -0.28
C LEU A 276 19.75 6.10 0.75
N LEU A 277 21.08 5.91 0.55
CA LEU A 277 21.95 5.00 1.31
C LEU A 277 23.05 5.69 2.14
#